data_AF-A0A358UZS6-F1
#
_entry.id   AF-A0A358UZS6-F1
#
_cell.length_a   1.000
_cell.length_b   1.000
_cell.length_c   1.000
_cell.angle_alpha   90.00
_cell.angle_beta   90.00
_cell.angle_gamma   90.00
#
_symmetry.space_group_name_H-M   'P 1'
#
loop_
_entity.id
_entity.type
_entity.pdbx_description
1 polymer ?
#
loop_
_entity_poly.entity_id
_entity_poly.type
_entity_poly.pdbx_seq_one_letter_code
_entity_poly.pdbx_strand_id
1 'polypeptide(L)'
;MKRIFSRTAHHFFILLCSLFFILSCSKDKAPQTEGYPKRIVSLVPSLTDAVIFHGAEDRLVGVSKFCIPAIEKRKSVAVISDALRADAEAIVALKPDLVLTHSWQDENTRKQLERAGIKVMILPEPVSLGEIARNIETVGIILGDTESAKKRVEKWKDDIRKVLAFAPSSESPSSESLSSESLSS
;
A
#
# COMPACT_ATOMS: atom_id res chain seq x y z
N MET A 1 63.85 5.57 3.42
CA MET A 1 62.69 5.67 4.33
C MET A 1 61.37 6.17 3.70
N LYS A 2 61.29 6.59 2.42
CA LYS A 2 60.05 7.16 1.83
C LYS A 2 59.06 6.16 1.19
N ARG A 3 59.44 4.89 0.98
CA ARG A 3 58.61 3.89 0.27
C ARG A 3 57.65 3.07 1.14
N ILE A 4 57.77 3.12 2.46
CA ILE A 4 56.94 2.35 3.40
C ILE A 4 55.63 3.09 3.73
N PHE A 5 55.64 4.44 3.70
CA PHE A 5 54.52 5.28 4.10
C PHE A 5 53.34 5.30 3.10
N SER A 6 53.59 4.98 1.82
CA SER A 6 52.53 4.97 0.79
C SER A 6 51.68 3.69 0.82
N ARG A 7 52.25 2.56 1.23
CA ARG A 7 51.53 1.28 1.29
C ARG A 7 50.55 1.22 2.47
N THR A 8 50.92 1.78 3.61
CA THR A 8 50.04 1.88 4.79
C THR A 8 48.86 2.83 4.55
N ALA A 9 49.09 3.96 3.87
CA ALA A 9 48.01 4.87 3.47
C ALA A 9 47.03 4.23 2.47
N HIS A 10 47.51 3.38 1.56
CA HIS A 10 46.65 2.69 0.59
C HIS A 10 45.79 1.61 1.26
N HIS A 11 46.35 0.84 2.21
CA HIS A 11 45.57 -0.12 2.99
C HIS A 11 44.54 0.57 3.91
N PHE A 12 44.89 1.71 4.49
CA PHE A 12 43.95 2.51 5.30
C PHE A 12 42.82 3.08 4.44
N PHE A 13 43.11 3.53 3.22
CA PHE A 13 42.12 4.01 2.26
C PHE A 13 41.18 2.88 1.77
N ILE A 14 41.71 1.68 1.51
CA ILE A 14 40.91 0.52 1.12
C ILE A 14 40.02 0.06 2.29
N LEU A 15 40.52 0.05 3.53
CA LEU A 15 39.73 -0.27 4.71
C LEU A 15 38.63 0.79 4.98
N LEU A 16 38.94 2.07 4.76
CA LEU A 16 37.97 3.17 4.87
C LEU A 16 36.87 3.09 3.79
N CYS A 17 37.25 2.74 2.55
CA CYS A 17 36.30 2.50 1.45
C CYS A 17 35.44 1.25 1.67
N SER A 18 36.01 0.16 2.19
CA SER A 18 35.24 -1.04 2.56
C SER A 18 34.28 -0.78 3.72
N LEU A 19 34.68 0.04 4.70
CA LEU A 19 33.79 0.45 5.80
C LEU A 19 32.66 1.35 5.28
N PHE A 20 32.93 2.22 4.30
CA PHE A 20 31.92 3.06 3.64
C PHE A 20 30.93 2.25 2.79
N PHE A 21 31.40 1.16 2.16
CA PHE A 21 30.53 0.26 1.38
C PHE A 21 29.59 -0.56 2.26
N ILE A 22 30.04 -0.95 3.47
CA ILE A 22 29.21 -1.63 4.47
C ILE A 22 28.19 -0.66 5.12
N LEU A 23 28.53 0.63 5.20
CA LEU A 23 27.64 1.70 5.67
C LEU A 23 26.65 2.23 4.62
N SER A 24 26.61 1.65 3.41
CA SER A 24 25.53 1.89 2.45
C SER A 24 24.25 1.21 2.92
N CYS A 25 23.67 1.86 3.93
CA CYS A 25 22.34 1.78 4.49
C CYS A 25 21.35 1.02 3.59
N SER A 26 20.68 0.03 4.19
CA SER A 26 19.45 -0.59 3.69
C SER A 26 18.36 0.48 3.49
N LYS A 27 18.50 1.33 2.47
CA LYS A 27 17.36 2.03 1.92
C LYS A 27 16.49 0.96 1.32
N ASP A 28 15.32 0.74 1.93
CA ASP A 28 14.25 -0.04 1.33
C ASP A 28 14.11 0.41 -0.13
N LYS A 29 14.32 -0.52 -1.06
CA LYS A 29 14.28 -0.20 -2.48
C LYS A 29 12.85 0.21 -2.82
N ALA A 30 12.69 1.30 -3.55
CA ALA A 30 11.41 1.65 -4.14
C ALA A 30 10.92 0.49 -5.03
N PRO A 31 9.59 0.30 -5.18
CA PRO A 31 9.04 -0.78 -6.00
C PRO A 31 9.53 -0.70 -7.45
N GLN A 32 9.68 -1.84 -8.10
CA GLN A 32 10.09 -1.89 -9.50
C GLN A 32 9.03 -1.22 -10.39
N THR A 33 9.46 -0.49 -11.42
CA THR A 33 8.55 0.23 -12.33
C THR A 33 8.41 -0.45 -13.69
N GLU A 34 9.42 -1.19 -14.12
CA GLU A 34 9.39 -1.89 -15.41
C GLU A 34 8.58 -3.18 -15.32
N GLY A 35 7.59 -3.32 -16.22
CA GLY A 35 6.63 -4.43 -16.19
C GLY A 35 5.54 -4.33 -15.12
N TYR A 36 5.49 -3.24 -14.34
CA TYR A 36 4.52 -3.01 -13.27
C TYR A 36 3.65 -1.77 -13.53
N PRO A 37 2.45 -1.69 -12.93
CA PRO A 37 1.58 -0.52 -13.03
C PRO A 37 2.29 0.76 -12.54
N LYS A 38 2.16 1.83 -13.33
CA LYS A 38 2.69 3.19 -13.17
C LYS A 38 1.56 4.23 -12.94
N ARG A 39 0.30 3.94 -13.30
CA ARG A 39 -0.86 4.84 -13.17
C ARG A 39 -2.06 4.13 -12.54
N ILE A 40 -2.12 4.16 -11.23
CA ILE A 40 -3.07 3.41 -10.42
C ILE A 40 -4.23 4.30 -9.99
N VAL A 41 -5.43 3.77 -10.16
CA VAL A 41 -6.62 4.27 -9.48
C VAL A 41 -6.97 3.32 -8.33
N SER A 42 -7.24 3.87 -7.14
CA SER A 42 -7.67 3.07 -5.98
C SER A 42 -9.02 3.53 -5.47
N LEU A 43 -10.02 2.65 -5.51
CA LEU A 43 -11.39 2.98 -5.11
C LEU A 43 -11.65 2.73 -3.61
N VAL A 44 -10.71 2.08 -2.92
CA VAL A 44 -10.88 1.59 -1.56
C VAL A 44 -9.81 2.17 -0.63
N PRO A 45 -10.16 2.66 0.58
CA PRO A 45 -9.19 3.19 1.53
C PRO A 45 -8.08 2.19 1.90
N SER A 46 -8.44 0.97 2.29
CA SER A 46 -7.47 -0.07 2.68
C SER A 46 -6.46 -0.42 1.59
N LEU A 47 -6.89 -0.45 0.31
CA LEU A 47 -6.00 -0.69 -0.82
C LEU A 47 -5.14 0.53 -1.15
N THR A 48 -5.65 1.74 -0.92
CA THR A 48 -4.88 2.98 -1.04
C THR A 48 -3.74 2.99 -0.02
N ASP A 49 -4.03 2.64 1.23
CA ASP A 49 -3.02 2.51 2.28
C ASP A 49 -2.01 1.43 1.96
N ALA A 50 -2.42 0.30 1.37
CA ALA A 50 -1.49 -0.73 0.92
C ALA A 50 -0.53 -0.19 -0.17
N VAL A 51 -1.01 0.57 -1.15
CA VAL A 51 -0.14 1.19 -2.17
C VAL A 51 0.90 2.12 -1.54
N ILE A 52 0.48 2.92 -0.56
CA ILE A 52 1.36 3.82 0.19
C ILE A 52 2.35 3.03 1.06
N PHE A 53 1.89 1.94 1.69
CA PHE A 53 2.74 1.03 2.46
C PHE A 53 3.87 0.42 1.63
N HIS A 54 3.69 0.33 0.31
CA HIS A 54 4.72 -0.09 -0.64
C HIS A 54 5.59 1.05 -1.18
N GLY A 55 5.36 2.31 -0.80
CA GLY A 55 6.13 3.42 -1.36
C GLY A 55 5.79 3.71 -2.84
N ALA A 56 4.63 3.23 -3.32
CA ALA A 56 4.19 3.38 -4.71
C ALA A 56 3.13 4.47 -4.89
N GLU A 57 2.93 5.29 -3.88
CA GLU A 57 2.01 6.42 -3.91
C GLU A 57 2.10 7.38 -5.09
N ASP A 58 3.30 7.62 -5.63
CA ASP A 58 3.51 8.54 -6.76
C ASP A 58 2.86 7.99 -8.04
N ARG A 59 2.46 6.72 -8.02
CA ARG A 59 1.72 6.04 -9.08
C ARG A 59 0.21 6.24 -8.94
N LEU A 60 -0.29 6.74 -7.81
CA LEU A 60 -1.72 7.03 -7.64
C LEU A 60 -2.11 8.25 -8.47
N VAL A 61 -2.99 8.04 -9.45
CA VAL A 61 -3.49 9.11 -10.32
C VAL A 61 -4.95 9.47 -10.01
N GLY A 62 -5.66 8.59 -9.30
CA GLY A 62 -6.98 8.90 -8.79
C GLY A 62 -7.41 8.01 -7.62
N VAL A 63 -8.25 8.56 -6.74
CA VAL A 63 -8.80 7.84 -5.60
C VAL A 63 -10.28 8.18 -5.36
N SER A 64 -11.00 7.33 -4.61
CA SER A 64 -12.33 7.70 -4.12
C SER A 64 -12.25 8.76 -3.01
N LYS A 65 -13.34 9.49 -2.79
CA LYS A 65 -13.44 10.53 -1.74
C LYS A 65 -13.15 9.99 -0.33
N PHE A 66 -13.42 8.71 -0.09
CA PHE A 66 -13.12 8.06 1.18
C PHE A 66 -11.62 7.87 1.44
N CYS A 67 -10.79 7.96 0.40
CA CYS A 67 -9.34 7.81 0.49
C CYS A 67 -8.60 9.15 0.67
N ILE A 68 -9.31 10.29 0.70
CA ILE A 68 -8.69 11.62 0.83
C ILE A 68 -7.69 11.72 1.99
N PRO A 69 -7.98 11.21 3.21
CA PRO A 69 -7.02 11.29 4.32
C PRO A 69 -5.66 10.65 3.99
N ALA A 70 -5.64 9.58 3.20
CA ALA A 70 -4.41 8.88 2.80
C ALA A 70 -3.57 9.68 1.77
N ILE A 71 -4.19 10.61 1.04
CA ILE A 71 -3.56 11.40 -0.02
C ILE A 71 -3.53 12.90 0.27
N GLU A 72 -3.89 13.35 1.46
CA GLU A 72 -4.11 14.77 1.79
C GLU A 72 -2.89 15.67 1.45
N LYS A 73 -1.68 15.12 1.56
CA LYS A 73 -0.43 15.82 1.21
C LYS A 73 -0.11 15.82 -0.29
N ARG A 74 -0.90 15.14 -1.13
CA ARG A 74 -0.64 14.93 -2.56
C ARG A 74 -1.66 15.68 -3.43
N LYS A 75 -1.31 16.90 -3.81
CA LYS A 75 -2.19 17.79 -4.60
C LYS A 75 -2.47 17.31 -6.04
N SER A 76 -1.71 16.33 -6.55
CA SER A 76 -1.80 15.85 -7.93
C SER A 76 -2.75 14.67 -8.14
N VAL A 77 -3.29 14.08 -7.08
CA VAL A 77 -4.17 12.90 -7.17
C VAL A 77 -5.61 13.36 -7.32
N ALA A 78 -6.29 12.93 -8.40
CA ALA A 78 -7.67 13.30 -8.63
C ALA A 78 -8.62 12.54 -7.67
N VAL A 79 -9.63 13.22 -7.15
CA VAL A 79 -10.74 12.57 -6.43
C VAL A 79 -11.84 12.28 -7.45
N ILE A 80 -12.11 11.00 -7.70
CA ILE A 80 -12.88 10.52 -8.86
C ILE A 80 -14.18 9.77 -8.51
N SER A 81 -14.58 9.79 -7.24
CA SER A 81 -15.81 9.16 -6.80
C SER A 81 -16.29 9.85 -5.52
N ASP A 82 -17.53 10.29 -5.49
CA ASP A 82 -18.17 10.98 -4.36
C ASP A 82 -19.09 10.06 -3.52
N ALA A 83 -19.43 8.87 -4.03
CA ALA A 83 -20.36 7.91 -3.45
C ALA A 83 -19.99 6.44 -3.78
N LEU A 84 -20.80 5.48 -3.31
CA LEU A 84 -20.64 4.01 -3.50
C LEU A 84 -20.50 3.53 -4.97
N ARG A 85 -20.67 4.42 -5.95
CA ARG A 85 -20.48 4.14 -7.37
C ARG A 85 -19.30 4.97 -7.88
N ALA A 86 -18.36 4.30 -8.54
CA ALA A 86 -17.22 4.99 -9.14
C ALA A 86 -17.57 5.47 -10.54
N ASP A 87 -17.13 6.68 -10.89
CA ASP A 87 -17.36 7.27 -12.21
C ASP A 87 -16.39 6.66 -13.23
N ALA A 88 -16.90 5.76 -14.07
CA ALA A 88 -16.11 5.07 -15.08
C ALA A 88 -15.49 6.03 -16.10
N GLU A 89 -16.19 7.10 -16.49
CA GLU A 89 -15.70 8.07 -17.47
C GLU A 89 -14.55 8.89 -16.88
N ALA A 90 -14.70 9.34 -15.62
CA ALA A 90 -13.64 10.02 -14.89
C ALA A 90 -12.39 9.13 -14.73
N ILE A 91 -12.58 7.85 -14.41
CA ILE A 91 -11.47 6.88 -14.34
C ILE A 91 -10.79 6.73 -15.70
N VAL A 92 -11.55 6.56 -16.79
CA VAL A 92 -11.00 6.42 -18.14
C VAL A 92 -10.21 7.65 -18.57
N ALA A 93 -10.69 8.86 -18.23
CA ALA A 93 -10.00 10.12 -18.52
C ALA A 93 -8.61 10.20 -17.88
N LEU A 94 -8.41 9.55 -16.72
CA LEU A 94 -7.11 9.44 -16.07
C LEU A 94 -6.16 8.45 -16.74
N LYS A 95 -6.59 7.66 -17.73
CA LYS A 95 -5.75 6.67 -18.42
C LYS A 95 -4.93 5.78 -17.45
N PRO A 96 -5.57 5.12 -16.48
CA PRO A 96 -4.87 4.22 -15.57
C PRO A 96 -4.44 2.94 -16.29
N ASP A 97 -3.40 2.31 -15.77
CA ASP A 97 -3.03 0.94 -16.14
C ASP A 97 -3.62 -0.10 -15.19
N LEU A 98 -4.06 0.34 -14.01
CA LEU A 98 -4.68 -0.53 -13.01
C LEU A 98 -5.72 0.23 -12.17
N VAL A 99 -6.86 -0.42 -11.95
CA VAL A 99 -7.86 -0.03 -10.94
C VAL A 99 -7.88 -1.08 -9.84
N LEU A 100 -7.70 -0.65 -8.59
CA LEU A 100 -7.77 -1.49 -7.38
C LEU A 100 -9.13 -1.31 -6.70
N THR A 101 -9.79 -2.43 -6.39
CA THR A 101 -11.08 -2.43 -5.70
C THR A 101 -11.36 -3.71 -4.91
N HIS A 102 -12.42 -3.71 -4.10
CA HIS A 102 -12.99 -4.90 -3.47
C HIS A 102 -14.18 -5.47 -4.24
N SER A 103 -14.61 -6.68 -3.86
CA SER A 103 -15.67 -7.45 -4.54
C SER A 103 -17.06 -6.82 -4.47
N TRP A 104 -17.31 -5.90 -3.54
CA TRP A 104 -18.57 -5.16 -3.44
C TRP A 104 -18.72 -4.05 -4.48
N GLN A 105 -17.69 -3.77 -5.28
CA GLN A 105 -17.75 -2.75 -6.33
C GLN A 105 -18.77 -3.11 -7.41
N ASP A 106 -19.50 -2.11 -7.89
CA ASP A 106 -20.51 -2.23 -8.94
C ASP A 106 -19.96 -2.90 -10.21
N GLU A 107 -20.56 -4.05 -10.56
CA GLU A 107 -20.18 -4.89 -11.69
C GLU A 107 -20.30 -4.17 -13.04
N ASN A 108 -21.25 -3.25 -13.17
CA ASN A 108 -21.43 -2.46 -14.39
C ASN A 108 -20.25 -1.51 -14.61
N THR A 109 -19.79 -0.84 -13.55
CA THR A 109 -18.60 0.01 -13.55
C THR A 109 -17.38 -0.80 -13.96
N ARG A 110 -17.17 -1.98 -13.37
CA ARG A 110 -16.07 -2.89 -13.75
C ARG A 110 -16.10 -3.22 -15.24
N LYS A 111 -17.25 -3.65 -15.76
CA LYS A 111 -17.39 -4.00 -17.19
C LYS A 111 -17.11 -2.82 -18.11
N GLN A 112 -17.49 -1.60 -17.73
CA GLN A 112 -17.19 -0.41 -18.52
C GLN A 112 -15.67 -0.16 -18.60
N LEU A 113 -14.98 -0.26 -17.46
CA LEU A 113 -13.53 -0.10 -17.39
C LEU A 113 -12.80 -1.18 -18.22
N GLU A 114 -13.22 -2.44 -18.10
CA GLU A 114 -12.64 -3.55 -18.85
C GLU A 114 -12.87 -3.41 -20.36
N ARG A 115 -14.06 -2.97 -20.79
CA ARG A 115 -14.34 -2.65 -22.20
C ARG A 115 -13.49 -1.50 -22.73
N ALA A 116 -13.10 -0.57 -21.87
CA ALA A 116 -12.16 0.50 -22.18
C ALA A 116 -10.69 0.02 -22.19
N GLY A 117 -10.43 -1.27 -21.97
CA GLY A 117 -9.09 -1.86 -21.96
C GLY A 117 -8.32 -1.62 -20.65
N ILE A 118 -9.00 -1.16 -19.60
CA ILE A 118 -8.39 -0.91 -18.28
C ILE A 118 -8.42 -2.19 -17.46
N LYS A 119 -7.28 -2.57 -16.89
CA LYS A 119 -7.20 -3.70 -15.97
C LYS A 119 -7.84 -3.34 -14.63
N VAL A 120 -8.82 -4.13 -14.20
CA VAL A 120 -9.43 -4.03 -12.87
C VAL A 120 -8.97 -5.23 -12.04
N MET A 121 -8.41 -4.96 -10.85
CA MET A 121 -8.02 -5.98 -9.89
C MET A 121 -8.94 -5.91 -8.68
N ILE A 122 -9.59 -7.04 -8.40
CA ILE A 122 -10.50 -7.20 -7.28
C ILE A 122 -9.80 -8.02 -6.20
N LEU A 123 -9.62 -7.43 -5.02
CA LEU A 123 -9.14 -8.14 -3.84
C LEU A 123 -10.33 -8.45 -2.91
N PRO A 124 -10.34 -9.58 -2.19
CA PRO A 124 -11.37 -9.84 -1.19
C PRO A 124 -11.31 -8.75 -0.10
N GLU A 125 -12.48 -8.37 0.42
CA GLU A 125 -12.54 -7.53 1.61
C GLU A 125 -12.03 -8.33 2.80
N PRO A 126 -10.98 -7.84 3.49
CA PRO A 126 -10.37 -8.62 4.56
C PRO A 126 -11.21 -8.52 5.84
N VAL A 127 -11.59 -9.68 6.41
CA VAL A 127 -12.32 -9.76 7.69
C VAL A 127 -11.44 -10.17 8.87
N SER A 128 -10.14 -10.37 8.63
CA SER A 128 -9.17 -10.74 9.65
C SER A 128 -7.82 -10.07 9.43
N LEU A 129 -7.00 -9.96 10.48
CA LEU A 129 -5.65 -9.40 10.38
C LEU A 129 -4.76 -10.20 9.41
N GLY A 130 -4.96 -11.51 9.35
CA GLY A 130 -4.29 -12.38 8.39
C GLY A 130 -4.68 -12.06 6.94
N GLU A 131 -5.93 -11.70 6.69
CA GLU A 131 -6.39 -11.28 5.35
C GLU A 131 -5.87 -9.89 4.97
N ILE A 132 -5.81 -8.96 5.94
CA ILE A 132 -5.19 -7.65 5.72
C ILE A 132 -3.72 -7.84 5.28
N ALA A 133 -2.95 -8.68 5.99
CA ALA A 133 -1.58 -9.01 5.60
C ALA A 133 -1.52 -9.57 4.17
N ARG A 134 -2.39 -10.52 3.81
CA ARG A 134 -2.43 -11.10 2.46
C ARG A 134 -2.75 -10.06 1.39
N ASN A 135 -3.67 -9.13 1.64
CA ASN A 135 -3.95 -8.05 0.71
C ASN A 135 -2.76 -7.11 0.53
N ILE A 136 -2.08 -6.74 1.63
CA ILE A 136 -0.84 -5.95 1.55
C ILE A 136 0.21 -6.69 0.72
N GLU A 137 0.49 -7.96 1.04
CA GLU A 137 1.45 -8.79 0.27
C GLU A 137 1.07 -8.88 -1.22
N THR A 138 -0.21 -9.05 -1.54
CA THR A 138 -0.71 -9.11 -2.91
C THR A 138 -0.50 -7.79 -3.65
N VAL A 139 -0.79 -6.66 -3.01
CA VAL A 139 -0.50 -5.32 -3.57
C VAL A 139 1.01 -5.14 -3.78
N GLY A 140 1.84 -5.61 -2.86
CA GLY A 140 3.30 -5.62 -3.03
C GLY A 140 3.75 -6.39 -4.27
N ILE A 141 3.18 -7.56 -4.55
CA ILE A 141 3.47 -8.33 -5.78
C ILE A 141 3.04 -7.55 -7.03
N ILE A 142 1.85 -6.95 -7.01
CA ILE A 142 1.32 -6.14 -8.12
C ILE A 142 2.22 -4.92 -8.43
N LEU A 143 2.87 -4.37 -7.41
CA LEU A 143 3.72 -3.18 -7.52
C LEU A 143 5.20 -3.50 -7.79
N GLY A 144 5.59 -4.77 -7.72
CA GLY A 144 6.99 -5.18 -7.86
C GLY A 144 7.84 -4.95 -6.61
N ASP A 145 7.22 -5.04 -5.43
CA ASP A 145 7.85 -4.87 -4.12
C ASP A 145 7.81 -6.14 -3.25
N THR A 146 7.90 -7.33 -3.86
CA THR A 146 7.64 -8.61 -3.17
C THR A 146 8.50 -8.84 -1.91
N GLU A 147 9.81 -8.57 -1.97
CA GLU A 147 10.72 -8.89 -0.87
C GLU A 147 10.67 -7.87 0.27
N SER A 148 10.56 -6.57 -0.04
CA SER A 148 10.40 -5.54 1.00
C SER A 148 9.01 -5.62 1.63
N ALA A 149 7.97 -5.94 0.84
CA ALA A 149 6.62 -6.21 1.32
C ALA A 149 6.61 -7.26 2.42
N LYS A 150 7.19 -8.44 2.17
CA LYS A 150 7.24 -9.54 3.15
C LYS A 150 7.88 -9.09 4.46
N LYS A 151 9.03 -8.41 4.39
CA LYS A 151 9.74 -7.93 5.59
C LYS A 151 8.90 -6.94 6.40
N ARG A 152 8.28 -5.97 5.73
CA ARG A 152 7.44 -4.98 6.42
C ARG A 152 6.16 -5.59 6.97
N VAL A 153 5.57 -6.57 6.29
CA VAL A 153 4.38 -7.31 6.77
C VAL A 153 4.72 -8.16 7.98
N GLU A 154 5.87 -8.84 8.02
CA GLU A 154 6.29 -9.58 9.22
C GLU A 154 6.51 -8.65 10.41
N LYS A 155 7.18 -7.51 10.20
CA LYS A 155 7.30 -6.47 11.24
C LYS A 155 5.93 -5.97 11.71
N TRP A 156 5.00 -5.73 10.78
CA TRP A 156 3.64 -5.30 11.11
C TRP A 156 2.90 -6.35 11.94
N LYS A 157 3.01 -7.65 11.60
CA LYS A 157 2.46 -8.76 12.39
C LYS A 157 3.07 -8.80 13.79
N ASP A 158 4.37 -8.57 13.93
CA ASP A 158 5.05 -8.48 15.23
C ASP A 158 4.51 -7.32 16.07
N ASP A 159 4.36 -6.14 15.47
CA ASP A 159 3.87 -4.94 16.15
C ASP A 159 2.41 -5.12 16.61
N ILE A 160 1.57 -5.73 15.77
CA ILE A 160 0.20 -6.12 16.15
C ILE A 160 0.19 -7.12 17.31
N ARG A 161 1.05 -8.15 17.28
CA ARG A 161 1.13 -9.14 18.37
C ARG A 161 1.46 -8.48 19.71
N LYS A 162 2.35 -7.48 19.71
CA LYS A 162 2.65 -6.69 20.92
C LYS A 162 1.43 -5.94 21.41
N VAL A 163 0.69 -5.27 20.53
CA VAL A 163 -0.54 -4.53 20.92
C VAL A 163 -1.60 -5.47 21.47
N LEU A 164 -1.83 -6.62 20.82
CA LEU A 164 -2.81 -7.61 21.27
C LEU A 164 -2.44 -8.23 22.62
N ALA A 165 -1.16 -8.29 22.98
CA ALA A 165 -0.74 -8.75 24.31
C ALA A 165 -1.18 -7.81 25.45
N PHE A 166 -1.50 -6.55 25.13
CA PHE A 166 -2.05 -5.58 26.08
C PHE A 166 -3.56 -5.40 25.95
N ALA A 167 -4.19 -6.03 24.95
CA ALA A 167 -5.63 -5.98 24.79
C ALA A 167 -6.29 -6.83 25.90
N PRO A 168 -7.25 -6.29 26.66
CA PRO A 168 -8.02 -7.12 27.59
C PRO A 168 -8.71 -8.24 26.81
N SER A 169 -8.77 -9.43 27.40
CA SER A 169 -9.56 -10.54 26.85
C SER A 169 -11.03 -10.11 26.81
N SER A 170 -11.50 -9.63 25.66
CA SER A 170 -12.90 -9.27 25.52
C SER A 170 -13.72 -10.55 25.43
N GLU A 171 -14.45 -10.88 26.48
CA GLU A 171 -15.81 -11.37 26.25
C GLU A 171 -16.51 -10.29 25.42
N SER A 172 -16.83 -10.63 24.18
CA SER A 172 -17.56 -9.74 23.27
C SER A 172 -18.85 -9.27 23.94
N PRO A 173 -19.13 -7.95 24.06
CA PRO A 173 -20.46 -7.53 24.46
C PRO A 173 -21.44 -8.10 23.42
N SER A 174 -22.43 -8.85 23.89
CA SER A 174 -23.50 -9.38 23.04
C SER A 174 -24.06 -8.24 22.20
N SER A 175 -24.27 -8.50 20.91
CA SER A 175 -24.70 -7.56 19.87
C SER A 175 -26.14 -7.03 20.07
N GLU A 176 -26.65 -7.03 21.29
CA GLU A 176 -28.06 -6.84 21.63
C GLU A 176 -28.35 -5.43 22.17
N SER A 177 -27.35 -4.55 22.31
CA SER A 177 -27.53 -3.22 22.91
C SER A 177 -27.72 -2.05 21.93
N LEU A 178 -27.74 -2.27 20.61
CA LEU A 178 -27.87 -1.18 19.61
C LEU A 178 -29.24 -1.08 18.94
N SER A 179 -30.25 -1.85 19.37
CA SER A 179 -31.59 -1.82 18.76
C SER A 179 -32.69 -1.16 19.60
N SER A 180 -32.41 -0.71 20.84
CA SER A 180 -33.47 -0.24 21.76
C SER A 180 -33.60 1.27 21.95
N GLU A 181 -32.69 2.12 21.44
CA GLU A 181 -32.74 3.57 21.74
C GLU A 181 -33.26 4.49 20.62
N SER A 182 -33.84 3.96 19.53
CA SER A 182 -34.37 4.83 18.45
C SER A 182 -35.90 4.94 18.37
N LEU A 183 -36.64 4.56 19.42
CA LEU A 183 -38.10 4.71 19.46
C LEU A 183 -38.62 5.15 20.84
N SER A 184 -38.21 6.31 21.34
CA SER A 184 -39.07 7.16 22.17
C SER A 184 -38.46 8.54 22.39
N SER A 185 -38.92 9.54 21.62
CA SER A 185 -39.30 10.91 22.02
C SER A 185 -39.29 11.84 20.82
#